data_AF-A0A2D8RND5-F1
#
_entry.id   AF-A0A2D8RND5-F1
#
_cell.length_a   1.000
_cell.length_b   1.000
_cell.length_c   1.000
_cell.angle_alpha   90.00
_cell.angle_beta   90.00
_cell.angle_gamma   90.00
#
_symmetry.space_group_name_H-M   'P 1'
#
loop_
_entity.id
_entity.type
_entity.pdbx_description
1 polymer ?
#
loop_
_entity_poly.entity_id
_entity_poly.type
_entity_poly.pdbx_seq_one_letter_code
_entity_poly.pdbx_strand_id
1 'polypeptide(L)'
;MDKKHLFTLGLVLVFALVGCQNKEAELARISELEEAIEAKEKALAEQERQAKEEAKKASLALEAKRLAEEKAAKEAAEKEARLQELAQIKSREDAAKKQAEAVKMEAEKEAARLKAEKDAIAQEAARIEAIREREAAEAAEKLRAAQVALQEARAQGREDVAAARVRARQAAIEEMEARAAAQGRMAMTEVVSEECISSGGTAYSPVFSPKTNMNRLQPSYLLKD
;
A
#
# COMPACT_ATOMS: atom_id res chain seq x y z
N MET A 1 -24.66 126.70 -93.37
CA MET A 1 -23.57 126.01 -92.65
C MET A 1 -23.99 125.90 -91.19
N ASP A 2 -24.46 124.71 -90.84
CA ASP A 2 -25.51 124.47 -89.87
C ASP A 2 -25.01 124.30 -88.43
N LYS A 3 -25.59 125.09 -87.51
CA LYS A 3 -25.41 124.96 -86.04
C LYS A 3 -25.88 123.62 -85.47
N LYS A 4 -26.53 122.78 -86.29
CA LYS A 4 -27.02 121.45 -85.94
C LYS A 4 -25.90 120.39 -85.85
N HIS A 5 -24.78 120.58 -86.55
CA HIS A 5 -23.68 119.59 -86.56
C HIS A 5 -22.69 119.73 -85.38
N LEU A 6 -22.59 120.90 -84.77
CA LEU A 6 -21.78 121.12 -83.56
C LEU A 6 -22.44 120.52 -82.30
N PHE A 7 -23.77 120.53 -82.24
CA PHE A 7 -24.51 119.97 -81.11
C PHE A 7 -24.51 118.43 -81.12
N THR A 8 -24.55 117.80 -82.30
CA THR A 8 -24.47 116.33 -82.40
C THR A 8 -23.07 115.79 -82.13
N LEU A 9 -22.01 116.48 -82.56
CA LEU A 9 -20.62 116.12 -82.21
C LEU A 9 -20.33 116.29 -80.71
N GLY A 10 -20.84 117.35 -80.08
CA GLY A 10 -20.71 117.57 -78.64
C GLY A 10 -21.45 116.54 -77.78
N LEU A 11 -22.67 116.15 -78.19
CA LEU A 11 -23.47 115.17 -77.44
C LEU A 11 -22.91 113.74 -77.54
N VAL A 12 -22.30 113.38 -78.67
CA VAL A 12 -21.63 112.08 -78.86
C VAL A 12 -20.35 111.98 -78.02
N LEU A 13 -19.61 113.09 -77.84
CA LEU A 13 -18.40 113.09 -77.02
C LEU A 13 -18.70 112.95 -75.51
N VAL A 14 -19.80 113.56 -75.03
CA VAL A 14 -20.23 113.42 -73.63
C VAL A 14 -20.73 112.00 -73.34
N PHE A 15 -21.42 111.35 -74.28
CA PHE A 15 -21.83 109.94 -74.15
C PHE A 15 -20.63 108.97 -74.16
N ALA A 16 -19.60 109.26 -74.95
CA ALA A 16 -18.36 108.47 -74.97
C ALA A 16 -17.55 108.61 -73.66
N LEU A 17 -17.56 109.78 -73.02
CA LEU A 17 -16.85 110.05 -71.76
C LEU A 17 -17.59 109.49 -70.53
N VAL A 18 -18.92 109.59 -70.48
CA VAL A 18 -19.74 108.99 -69.40
C VAL A 18 -19.74 107.45 -69.49
N GLY A 19 -19.69 106.91 -70.71
CA GLY A 19 -19.57 105.46 -70.95
C GLY A 19 -18.20 104.86 -70.60
N CYS A 20 -17.13 105.66 -70.54
CA CYS A 20 -15.80 105.18 -70.09
C CYS A 20 -15.67 105.18 -68.57
N GLN A 21 -16.17 106.21 -67.87
CA GLN A 21 -16.07 106.29 -66.40
C GLN A 21 -16.92 105.23 -65.68
N ASN A 22 -18.08 104.86 -66.24
CA ASN A 22 -18.88 103.76 -65.69
C ASN A 22 -18.25 102.39 -65.92
N LYS A 23 -17.50 102.18 -67.01
CA LYS A 23 -16.81 100.91 -67.27
C LYS A 23 -15.64 100.67 -66.31
N GLU A 24 -14.90 101.71 -65.95
CA GLU A 24 -13.80 101.60 -64.98
C GLU A 24 -14.33 101.35 -63.56
N ALA A 25 -15.45 101.98 -63.18
CA ALA A 25 -16.12 101.73 -61.89
C ALA A 25 -16.82 100.36 -61.82
N GLU A 26 -17.34 99.85 -62.94
CA GLU A 26 -17.91 98.50 -63.03
C GLU A 26 -16.82 97.41 -63.04
N LEU A 27 -15.68 97.64 -63.71
CA LEU A 27 -14.53 96.73 -63.70
C LEU A 27 -13.90 96.60 -62.30
N ALA A 28 -13.79 97.69 -61.55
CA ALA A 28 -13.29 97.66 -60.16
C ALA A 28 -14.24 96.89 -59.20
N ARG A 29 -15.57 97.01 -59.41
CA ARG A 29 -16.54 96.21 -58.65
C ARG A 29 -16.53 94.73 -59.03
N ILE A 30 -16.26 94.41 -60.30
CA ILE A 30 -16.11 93.02 -60.75
C ILE A 30 -14.85 92.41 -60.14
N SER A 31 -13.72 93.11 -60.10
CA SER A 31 -12.50 92.60 -59.45
C SER A 31 -12.65 92.42 -57.94
N GLU A 32 -13.35 93.33 -57.24
CA GLU A 32 -13.67 93.16 -55.81
C GLU A 32 -14.62 91.98 -55.56
N LEU A 33 -15.59 91.74 -56.46
CA LEU A 33 -16.49 90.59 -56.39
C LEU A 33 -15.76 89.28 -56.72
N GLU A 34 -14.83 89.27 -57.66
CA GLU A 34 -13.97 88.12 -57.98
C GLU A 34 -13.06 87.77 -56.80
N GLU A 35 -12.43 88.76 -56.16
CA GLU A 35 -11.64 88.56 -54.93
C GLU A 35 -12.52 88.06 -53.76
N ALA A 36 -13.75 88.57 -53.63
CA ALA A 36 -14.70 88.11 -52.62
C ALA A 36 -15.22 86.68 -52.89
N ILE A 37 -15.39 86.30 -54.15
CA ILE A 37 -15.73 84.93 -54.56
C ILE A 37 -14.55 84.00 -54.27
N GLU A 38 -13.33 84.38 -54.65
CA GLU A 38 -12.13 83.58 -54.40
C GLU A 38 -11.85 83.41 -52.89
N ALA A 39 -12.10 84.44 -52.09
CA ALA A 39 -12.03 84.37 -50.63
C ALA A 39 -13.11 83.43 -50.03
N LYS A 40 -14.33 83.44 -50.57
CA LYS A 40 -15.39 82.51 -50.15
C LYS A 40 -15.12 81.07 -50.57
N GLU A 41 -14.56 80.84 -51.76
CA GLU A 41 -14.17 79.52 -52.23
C GLU A 41 -13.03 78.94 -51.37
N LYS A 42 -12.04 79.76 -51.00
CA LYS A 42 -10.98 79.36 -50.05
C LYS A 42 -11.55 79.01 -48.67
N ALA A 43 -12.49 79.82 -48.16
CA ALA A 43 -13.15 79.55 -46.87
C ALA A 43 -14.00 78.25 -46.90
N LEU A 44 -14.71 77.98 -48.01
CA LEU A 44 -15.46 76.74 -48.20
C LEU A 44 -14.52 75.52 -48.31
N ALA A 45 -13.39 75.66 -49.02
CA ALA A 45 -12.39 74.61 -49.14
C ALA A 45 -11.74 74.27 -47.78
N GLU A 46 -11.51 75.27 -46.92
CA GLU A 46 -11.04 75.07 -45.55
C GLU A 46 -12.11 74.42 -44.65
N GLN A 47 -13.36 74.85 -44.71
CA GLN A 47 -14.47 74.20 -43.99
C GLN A 47 -14.64 72.73 -44.41
N GLU A 48 -14.56 72.43 -45.71
CA GLU A 48 -14.62 71.04 -46.17
C GLU A 48 -13.45 70.21 -45.66
N ARG A 49 -12.24 70.78 -45.59
CA ARG A 49 -11.07 70.10 -45.02
C ARG A 49 -11.27 69.82 -43.54
N GLN A 50 -11.71 70.81 -42.77
CA GLN A 50 -11.99 70.65 -41.34
C GLN A 50 -13.09 69.61 -41.10
N ALA A 51 -14.19 69.65 -41.86
CA ALA A 51 -15.26 68.66 -41.78
C ALA A 51 -14.77 67.24 -42.13
N LYS A 52 -13.90 67.10 -43.13
CA LYS A 52 -13.27 65.81 -43.50
C LYS A 52 -12.34 65.29 -42.39
N GLU A 53 -11.59 66.17 -41.73
CA GLU A 53 -10.72 65.80 -40.61
C GLU A 53 -11.51 65.43 -39.34
N GLU A 54 -12.56 66.17 -39.02
CA GLU A 54 -13.46 65.86 -37.90
C GLU A 54 -14.22 64.56 -38.13
N ALA A 55 -14.71 64.32 -39.35
CA ALA A 55 -15.34 63.05 -39.73
C ALA A 55 -14.38 61.86 -39.57
N LYS A 56 -13.10 62.01 -39.96
CA LYS A 56 -12.06 60.99 -39.75
C LYS A 56 -11.75 60.78 -38.27
N LYS A 57 -11.67 61.84 -37.47
CA LYS A 57 -11.45 61.72 -36.01
C LYS A 57 -12.63 61.01 -35.34
N ALA A 58 -13.86 61.32 -35.75
CA ALA A 58 -15.07 60.67 -35.25
C ALA A 58 -15.12 59.18 -35.64
N SER A 59 -14.73 58.82 -36.87
CA SER A 59 -14.68 57.41 -37.31
C SER A 59 -13.64 56.62 -36.52
N LEU A 60 -12.43 57.16 -36.33
CA LEU A 60 -11.38 56.53 -35.53
C LEU A 60 -11.79 56.36 -34.06
N ALA A 61 -12.49 57.34 -33.49
CA ALA A 61 -13.01 57.24 -32.12
C ALA A 61 -14.08 56.15 -31.98
N LEU A 62 -14.95 55.97 -32.98
CA LEU A 62 -15.94 54.89 -33.00
C LEU A 62 -15.30 53.51 -33.17
N GLU A 63 -14.29 53.38 -34.04
CA GLU A 63 -13.52 52.14 -34.18
C GLU A 63 -12.75 51.80 -32.90
N ALA A 64 -12.13 52.78 -32.26
CA ALA A 64 -11.44 52.58 -30.98
C ALA A 64 -12.41 52.12 -29.87
N LYS A 65 -13.62 52.69 -29.81
CA LYS A 65 -14.66 52.24 -28.87
C LYS A 65 -15.10 50.81 -29.15
N ARG A 66 -15.34 50.45 -30.42
CA ARG A 66 -15.70 49.08 -30.80
C ARG A 66 -14.60 48.08 -30.43
N LEU A 67 -13.34 48.40 -30.67
CA LEU A 67 -12.21 47.55 -30.29
C LEU A 67 -12.08 47.41 -28.76
N ALA A 68 -12.36 48.47 -28.00
CA ALA A 68 -12.36 48.41 -26.54
C ALA A 68 -13.51 47.54 -26.00
N GLU A 69 -14.71 47.67 -26.56
CA GLU A 69 -15.87 46.84 -26.21
C GLU A 69 -15.64 45.37 -26.57
N GLU A 70 -15.07 45.08 -27.74
CA GLU A 70 -14.74 43.71 -28.16
C GLU A 70 -13.67 43.08 -27.24
N LYS A 71 -12.64 43.84 -26.85
CA LYS A 71 -11.64 43.38 -25.88
C LYS A 71 -12.26 43.11 -24.52
N ALA A 72 -13.10 44.00 -24.01
CA ALA A 72 -13.78 43.82 -22.75
C ALA A 72 -14.71 42.59 -22.76
N ALA A 73 -15.42 42.35 -23.86
CA ALA A 73 -16.27 41.17 -24.03
C ALA A 73 -15.45 39.87 -24.06
N LYS A 74 -14.30 39.85 -24.76
CA LYS A 74 -13.38 38.70 -24.78
C LYS A 74 -12.80 38.43 -23.40
N GLU A 75 -12.32 39.45 -22.69
CA GLU A 75 -11.81 39.29 -21.34
C GLU A 75 -12.86 38.80 -20.34
N ALA A 76 -14.12 39.24 -20.48
CA ALA A 76 -15.22 38.76 -19.66
C ALA A 76 -15.50 37.27 -19.92
N ALA A 77 -15.55 36.85 -21.19
CA ALA A 77 -15.74 35.46 -21.58
C ALA A 77 -14.57 34.57 -21.10
N GLU A 78 -13.33 35.03 -21.21
CA GLU A 78 -12.16 34.29 -20.70
C GLU A 78 -12.18 34.15 -19.18
N LYS A 79 -12.59 35.20 -18.44
CA LYS A 79 -12.73 35.12 -16.98
C LYS A 79 -13.82 34.13 -16.58
N GLU A 80 -14.95 34.13 -17.27
CA GLU A 80 -16.03 33.18 -17.03
C GLU A 80 -15.59 31.74 -17.32
N ALA A 81 -14.89 31.50 -18.43
CA ALA A 81 -14.30 30.20 -18.75
C ALA A 81 -13.33 29.72 -17.67
N ARG A 82 -12.42 30.59 -17.19
CA ARG A 82 -11.51 30.27 -16.09
C ARG A 82 -12.24 29.94 -14.78
N LEU A 83 -13.33 30.63 -14.47
CA LEU A 83 -14.14 30.33 -13.28
C LEU A 83 -14.83 28.97 -13.41
N GLN A 84 -15.33 28.63 -14.60
CA GLN A 84 -15.91 27.31 -14.86
C GLN A 84 -14.86 26.20 -14.76
N GLU A 85 -13.65 26.39 -15.28
CA GLU A 85 -12.54 25.44 -15.13
C GLU A 85 -12.17 25.24 -13.65
N LEU A 86 -12.05 26.32 -12.88
CA LEU A 86 -11.78 26.23 -11.43
C LEU A 86 -12.89 25.50 -10.68
N ALA A 87 -14.16 25.70 -11.05
CA ALA A 87 -15.28 24.97 -10.46
C ALA A 87 -15.22 23.47 -10.79
N GLN A 88 -14.84 23.12 -12.03
CA GLN A 88 -14.66 21.73 -12.44
C GLN A 88 -13.47 21.06 -11.74
N ILE A 89 -12.37 21.78 -11.53
CA ILE A 89 -11.22 21.26 -10.78
C ILE A 89 -11.63 20.98 -9.33
N LYS A 90 -12.30 21.95 -8.67
CA LYS A 90 -12.78 21.77 -7.29
C LYS A 90 -13.73 20.57 -7.16
N SER A 91 -14.67 20.40 -8.10
CA SER A 91 -15.59 19.27 -8.04
C SER A 91 -14.88 17.92 -8.22
N ARG A 92 -13.85 17.86 -9.08
CA ARG A 92 -13.00 16.67 -9.24
C ARG A 92 -12.17 16.40 -8.00
N GLU A 93 -11.60 17.43 -7.37
CA GLU A 93 -10.86 17.29 -6.12
C GLU A 93 -11.74 16.78 -4.98
N ASP A 94 -12.95 17.31 -4.83
CA ASP A 94 -13.89 16.87 -3.80
C ASP A 94 -14.39 15.44 -4.06
N ALA A 95 -14.60 15.06 -5.33
CA ALA A 95 -14.89 13.68 -5.70
C ALA A 95 -13.71 12.74 -5.38
N ALA A 96 -12.48 13.16 -5.69
CA ALA A 96 -11.27 12.38 -5.39
C ALA A 96 -11.05 12.23 -3.88
N LYS A 97 -11.31 13.28 -3.08
CA LYS A 97 -11.25 13.21 -1.61
C LYS A 97 -12.25 12.20 -1.07
N LYS A 98 -13.50 12.24 -1.54
CA LYS A 98 -14.53 11.26 -1.13
C LYS A 98 -14.15 9.82 -1.51
N GLN A 99 -13.57 9.61 -2.70
CA GLN A 99 -13.06 8.30 -3.10
C GLN A 99 -11.91 7.84 -2.21
N ALA A 100 -10.96 8.73 -1.89
CA ALA A 100 -9.84 8.42 -1.01
C ALA A 100 -10.29 8.08 0.42
N GLU A 101 -11.28 8.79 0.96
CA GLU A 101 -11.87 8.48 2.26
C GLU A 101 -12.61 7.13 2.24
N ALA A 102 -13.36 6.81 1.18
CA ALA A 102 -14.00 5.51 1.04
C ALA A 102 -12.98 4.36 1.02
N VAL A 103 -11.89 4.51 0.25
CA VAL A 103 -10.81 3.52 0.20
C VAL A 103 -10.11 3.37 1.55
N LYS A 104 -9.88 4.47 2.29
CA LYS A 104 -9.32 4.39 3.65
C LYS A 104 -10.24 3.62 4.60
N MET A 105 -11.54 3.90 4.57
CA MET A 105 -12.53 3.20 5.40
C MET A 105 -12.61 1.70 5.05
N GLU A 106 -12.49 1.33 3.78
CA GLU A 106 -12.44 -0.07 3.36
C GLU A 106 -11.14 -0.75 3.83
N ALA A 107 -10.00 -0.09 3.66
CA ALA A 107 -8.70 -0.59 4.12
C ALA A 107 -8.67 -0.78 5.65
N GLU A 108 -9.27 0.13 6.42
CA GLU A 108 -9.39 -0.01 7.88
C GLU A 108 -10.28 -1.19 8.27
N LYS A 109 -11.39 -1.42 7.54
CA LYS A 109 -12.25 -2.61 7.74
C LYS A 109 -11.52 -3.90 7.43
N GLU A 110 -10.76 -3.94 6.34
CA GLU A 110 -9.94 -5.11 5.99
C GLU A 110 -8.82 -5.35 7.00
N ALA A 111 -8.13 -4.30 7.45
CA ALA A 111 -7.12 -4.40 8.49
C ALA A 111 -7.71 -4.93 9.82
N ALA A 112 -8.90 -4.47 10.20
CA ALA A 112 -9.61 -4.98 11.38
C ALA A 112 -10.00 -6.46 11.22
N ARG A 113 -10.48 -6.88 10.04
CA ARG A 113 -10.78 -8.28 9.73
C ARG A 113 -9.53 -9.16 9.81
N LEU A 114 -8.44 -8.74 9.18
CA LEU A 114 -7.16 -9.46 9.22
C LEU A 114 -6.59 -9.58 10.63
N LYS A 115 -6.77 -8.55 11.46
CA LYS A 115 -6.36 -8.60 12.87
C LYS A 115 -7.19 -9.64 13.63
N ALA A 116 -8.51 -9.61 13.49
CA ALA A 116 -9.39 -10.59 14.12
C ALA A 116 -9.10 -12.03 13.67
N GLU A 117 -8.80 -12.23 12.38
CA GLU A 117 -8.41 -13.54 11.82
C GLU A 117 -7.08 -14.02 12.40
N LYS A 118 -6.08 -13.15 12.52
CA LYS A 118 -4.80 -13.50 13.18
C LYS A 118 -4.99 -13.88 14.64
N ASP A 119 -5.82 -13.14 15.37
CA ASP A 119 -6.12 -13.45 16.77
C ASP A 119 -6.87 -14.80 16.90
N ALA A 120 -7.77 -15.11 15.98
CA ALA A 120 -8.46 -16.40 15.92
C ALA A 120 -7.49 -17.56 15.63
N ILE A 121 -6.60 -17.40 14.64
CA ILE A 121 -5.57 -18.40 14.31
C ILE A 121 -4.62 -18.62 15.49
N ALA A 122 -4.22 -17.56 16.19
CA ALA A 122 -3.36 -17.68 17.38
C ALA A 122 -4.07 -18.46 18.51
N GLN A 123 -5.38 -18.21 18.72
CA GLN A 123 -6.18 -18.98 19.68
C GLN A 123 -6.33 -20.44 19.28
N GLU A 124 -6.55 -20.74 18.00
CA GLU A 124 -6.63 -22.12 17.51
C GLU A 124 -5.29 -22.85 17.65
N ALA A 125 -4.18 -22.20 17.32
CA ALA A 125 -2.84 -22.76 17.51
C ALA A 125 -2.58 -23.11 18.98
N ALA A 126 -2.89 -22.20 19.91
CA ALA A 126 -2.75 -22.43 21.35
C ALA A 126 -3.65 -23.59 21.83
N ARG A 127 -4.87 -23.72 21.30
CA ARG A 127 -5.76 -24.85 21.60
C ARG A 127 -5.18 -26.18 21.13
N ILE A 128 -4.63 -26.21 19.91
CA ILE A 128 -4.01 -27.42 19.34
C ILE A 128 -2.78 -27.83 20.16
N GLU A 129 -1.94 -26.88 20.56
CA GLU A 129 -0.79 -27.17 21.42
C GLU A 129 -1.23 -27.74 22.77
N ALA A 130 -2.23 -27.14 23.42
CA ALA A 130 -2.77 -27.67 24.67
C ALA A 130 -3.36 -29.09 24.53
N ILE A 131 -3.99 -29.41 23.39
CA ILE A 131 -4.45 -30.78 23.11
C ILE A 131 -3.26 -31.72 22.95
N ARG A 132 -2.24 -31.34 22.17
CA ARG A 132 -1.03 -32.15 21.97
C ARG A 132 -0.29 -32.44 23.28
N GLU A 133 -0.20 -31.46 24.17
CA GLU A 133 0.41 -31.65 25.49
C GLU A 133 -0.38 -32.64 26.35
N ARG A 134 -1.71 -32.57 26.34
CA ARG A 134 -2.59 -33.52 27.04
C ARG A 134 -2.45 -34.93 26.46
N GLU A 135 -2.51 -35.06 25.14
CA GLU A 135 -2.34 -36.35 24.47
C GLU A 135 -0.96 -36.96 24.73
N ALA A 136 0.10 -36.14 24.73
CA ALA A 136 1.45 -36.57 25.07
C ALA A 136 1.57 -37.03 26.54
N ALA A 137 0.92 -36.31 27.47
CA ALA A 137 0.88 -36.70 28.88
C ALA A 137 0.13 -38.03 29.07
N GLU A 138 -1.05 -38.20 28.46
CA GLU A 138 -1.81 -39.45 28.51
C GLU A 138 -1.04 -40.62 27.88
N ALA A 139 -0.34 -40.38 26.76
CA ALA A 139 0.51 -41.40 26.14
C ALA A 139 1.69 -41.78 27.05
N ALA A 140 2.31 -40.81 27.72
CA ALA A 140 3.39 -41.06 28.67
C ALA A 140 2.90 -41.85 29.90
N GLU A 141 1.71 -41.57 30.40
CA GLU A 141 1.10 -42.33 31.50
C GLU A 141 0.79 -43.77 31.09
N LYS A 142 0.19 -43.97 29.91
CA LYS A 142 -0.06 -45.32 29.36
C LYS A 142 1.24 -46.10 29.17
N LEU A 143 2.30 -45.44 28.70
CA LEU A 143 3.62 -46.05 28.56
C LEU A 143 4.20 -46.46 29.92
N ARG A 144 4.11 -45.61 30.94
CA ARG A 144 4.56 -45.92 32.30
C ARG A 144 3.79 -47.10 32.88
N ALA A 145 2.47 -47.10 32.76
CA ALA A 145 1.63 -48.21 33.21
C ALA A 145 2.01 -49.53 32.51
N ALA A 146 2.23 -49.51 31.19
CA ALA A 146 2.67 -50.68 30.44
C ALA A 146 4.06 -51.16 30.86
N GLN A 147 4.99 -50.24 31.17
CA GLN A 147 6.32 -50.58 31.66
C GLN A 147 6.27 -51.23 33.05
N VAL A 148 5.41 -50.74 33.95
CA VAL A 148 5.20 -51.35 35.28
C VAL A 148 4.62 -52.75 35.13
N ALA A 149 3.56 -52.91 34.33
CA ALA A 149 2.95 -54.23 34.09
C ALA A 149 3.97 -55.24 33.49
N LEU A 150 4.85 -54.79 32.59
CA LEU A 150 5.93 -55.64 32.06
C LEU A 150 6.94 -56.04 33.14
N GLN A 151 7.27 -55.15 34.07
CA GLN A 151 8.17 -55.46 35.18
C GLN A 151 7.54 -56.47 36.15
N GLU A 152 6.26 -56.31 36.48
CA GLU A 152 5.51 -57.24 37.32
C GLU A 152 5.43 -58.64 36.67
N ALA A 153 5.07 -58.72 35.38
CA ALA A 153 5.04 -59.99 34.65
C ALA A 153 6.41 -60.66 34.61
N ARG A 154 7.51 -59.89 34.46
CA ARG A 154 8.87 -60.41 34.52
C ARG A 154 9.24 -60.91 35.92
N ALA A 155 8.77 -60.25 36.98
CA ALA A 155 8.99 -60.69 38.36
C ALA A 155 8.25 -62.00 38.65
N GLN A 156 6.96 -62.07 38.30
CA GLN A 156 6.15 -63.28 38.43
C GLN A 156 6.76 -64.46 37.68
N GLY A 157 7.17 -64.28 36.42
CA GLY A 157 7.84 -65.34 35.66
C GLY A 157 9.14 -65.84 36.31
N ARG A 158 9.87 -64.99 37.05
CA ARG A 158 11.05 -65.45 37.83
C ARG A 158 10.64 -66.27 39.04
N GLU A 159 9.60 -65.85 39.75
CA GLU A 159 9.05 -66.58 40.90
C GLU A 159 8.50 -67.94 40.49
N ASP A 160 7.75 -68.01 39.38
CA ASP A 160 7.21 -69.26 38.84
C ASP A 160 8.32 -70.24 38.45
N VAL A 161 9.39 -69.75 37.80
CA VAL A 161 10.57 -70.58 37.47
C VAL A 161 11.28 -71.05 38.74
N ALA A 162 11.38 -70.21 39.77
CA ALA A 162 11.97 -70.59 41.04
C ALA A 162 11.13 -71.68 41.74
N ALA A 163 9.81 -71.52 41.79
CA ALA A 163 8.88 -72.50 42.35
C ALA A 163 8.93 -73.83 41.57
N ALA A 164 8.97 -73.79 40.24
CA ALA A 164 9.11 -74.97 39.40
C ALA A 164 10.42 -75.72 39.68
N ARG A 165 11.53 -75.00 39.90
CA ARG A 165 12.82 -75.61 40.29
C ARG A 165 12.76 -76.30 41.64
N VAL A 166 12.08 -75.70 42.62
CA VAL A 166 11.90 -76.33 43.95
C VAL A 166 11.06 -77.60 43.83
N ARG A 167 9.93 -77.56 43.11
CA ARG A 167 9.10 -78.75 42.87
C ARG A 167 9.86 -79.84 42.11
N ALA A 168 10.65 -79.48 41.10
CA ALA A 168 11.48 -80.44 40.36
C ALA A 168 12.54 -81.09 41.25
N ARG A 169 13.14 -80.34 42.18
CA ARG A 169 14.08 -80.90 43.17
C ARG A 169 13.38 -81.85 44.14
N GLN A 170 12.22 -81.48 44.66
CA GLN A 170 11.42 -82.33 45.54
C GLN A 170 11.03 -83.64 44.86
N ALA A 171 10.50 -83.57 43.63
CA ALA A 171 10.16 -84.76 42.85
C ALA A 171 11.38 -85.66 42.59
N ALA A 172 12.55 -85.08 42.31
CA ALA A 172 13.78 -85.85 42.14
C ALA A 172 14.26 -86.52 43.43
N ILE A 173 14.07 -85.89 44.60
CA ILE A 173 14.36 -86.48 45.91
C ILE A 173 13.38 -87.62 46.18
N GLU A 174 12.08 -87.39 46.02
CA GLU A 174 11.05 -88.42 46.20
C GLU A 174 11.29 -89.64 45.30
N GLU A 175 11.67 -89.44 44.04
CA GLU A 175 12.02 -90.53 43.13
C GLU A 175 13.28 -91.29 43.60
N MET A 176 14.29 -90.58 44.10
CA MET A 176 15.50 -91.19 44.66
C MET A 176 15.19 -92.02 45.91
N GLU A 177 14.36 -91.49 46.81
CA GLU A 177 13.91 -92.16 48.04
C GLU A 177 13.07 -93.40 47.69
N ALA A 178 12.16 -93.31 46.73
CA ALA A 178 11.39 -94.45 46.24
C ALA A 178 12.28 -95.56 45.65
N ARG A 179 13.31 -95.19 44.88
CA ARG A 179 14.30 -96.14 44.34
C ARG A 179 15.17 -96.77 45.45
N ALA A 180 15.58 -95.99 46.45
CA ALA A 180 16.35 -96.50 47.59
C ALA A 180 15.53 -97.49 48.43
N ALA A 181 14.27 -97.15 48.71
CA ALA A 181 13.32 -98.02 49.40
C ALA A 181 13.08 -99.33 48.63
N ALA A 182 12.91 -99.27 47.30
CA ALA A 182 12.75 -100.45 46.45
C ALA A 182 13.98 -101.38 46.44
N GLN A 183 15.18 -100.86 46.70
CA GLN A 183 16.42 -101.62 46.83
C GLN A 183 16.71 -102.10 48.27
N GLY A 184 15.80 -101.83 49.23
CA GLY A 184 15.96 -102.22 50.63
C GLY A 184 17.06 -101.45 51.38
N ARG A 185 17.47 -100.28 50.87
CA ARG A 185 18.45 -99.40 51.50
C ARG A 185 17.73 -98.19 52.10
N MET A 186 18.17 -97.71 53.26
CA MET A 186 17.64 -96.44 53.81
C MET A 186 17.95 -95.30 52.83
N ALA A 187 17.04 -94.32 52.76
CA ALA A 187 17.20 -93.15 51.92
C ALA A 187 18.54 -92.43 52.20
N MET A 188 19.31 -92.12 51.16
CA MET A 188 20.61 -91.43 51.29
C MET A 188 20.51 -90.02 51.93
N THR A 189 19.30 -89.45 52.02
CA THR A 189 19.04 -88.17 52.68
C THR A 189 19.25 -88.23 54.20
N GLU A 190 19.14 -89.40 54.83
CA GLU A 190 19.49 -89.61 56.24
C GLU A 190 20.97 -89.94 56.46
N VAL A 191 21.66 -90.46 55.44
CA VAL A 191 23.08 -90.83 55.57
C VAL A 191 23.98 -89.58 55.66
N VAL A 192 23.60 -88.48 55.01
CA VAL A 192 24.38 -87.23 55.04
C VAL A 192 24.22 -86.47 56.36
N SER A 193 23.12 -86.64 57.10
CA SER A 193 22.93 -85.98 58.40
C SER A 193 23.67 -86.68 59.54
N GLU A 194 23.85 -88.01 59.51
CA GLU A 194 24.65 -88.73 60.51
C GLU A 194 26.16 -88.56 60.31
N GLU A 195 26.66 -88.46 59.07
CA GLU A 195 28.09 -88.21 58.81
C GLU A 195 28.51 -86.80 59.24
N CYS A 196 27.63 -85.80 59.16
CA CYS A 196 27.98 -84.40 59.46
C CYS A 196 28.02 -84.09 60.97
N ILE A 197 27.33 -84.88 61.81
CA ILE A 197 27.37 -84.72 63.28
C ILE A 197 28.45 -85.61 63.92
N SER A 198 28.79 -86.75 63.30
CA SER A 198 29.80 -87.68 63.83
C SER A 198 31.23 -87.44 63.32
N SER A 199 31.41 -86.63 62.28
CA SER A 199 32.74 -86.17 61.85
C SER A 199 32.95 -84.70 62.21
N GLY A 200 33.58 -84.47 63.37
CA GLY A 200 34.17 -83.18 63.75
C GLY A 200 35.35 -82.79 62.86
N GLY A 201 35.11 -82.63 61.56
CA GLY A 201 36.10 -82.31 60.55
C GLY A 201 35.54 -81.31 59.55
N THR A 202 36.03 -80.09 59.59
CA THR A 202 35.87 -79.10 58.53
C THR A 202 36.57 -79.61 57.28
N ALA A 203 35.86 -80.36 56.44
CA ALA A 203 36.31 -80.71 55.10
C ALA A 203 35.99 -79.52 54.17
N TYR A 204 36.97 -78.64 53.97
CA TYR A 204 36.97 -77.73 52.83
C TYR A 204 37.03 -78.57 51.55
N SER A 205 35.91 -78.69 50.84
CA SER A 205 35.91 -79.21 49.48
C SER A 205 36.51 -78.15 48.56
N PRO A 206 37.59 -78.42 47.80
CA PRO A 206 38.09 -77.48 46.83
C PRO A 206 37.16 -77.56 45.61
N VAL A 207 36.06 -76.82 45.66
CA VAL A 207 35.32 -76.51 44.44
C VAL A 207 36.25 -75.63 43.61
N PHE A 208 36.94 -76.26 42.68
CA PHE A 208 37.65 -75.62 41.58
C PHE A 208 36.60 -74.88 40.75
N SER A 209 36.29 -73.64 41.14
CA SER A 209 35.58 -72.70 40.29
C SER A 209 36.59 -72.24 39.22
N PRO A 210 36.34 -72.50 37.93
CA PRO A 210 37.08 -71.77 36.92
C PRO A 210 36.69 -70.30 37.09
N LYS A 211 37.61 -69.53 37.67
CA LYS A 211 37.58 -68.07 37.62
C LYS A 211 37.58 -67.70 36.13
N THR A 212 36.41 -67.45 35.58
CA THR A 212 36.28 -66.60 34.40
C THR A 212 36.68 -65.19 34.82
N ASN A 213 37.99 -64.94 34.80
CA ASN A 213 38.56 -63.71 34.27
C ASN A 213 37.82 -63.45 32.95
N MET A 214 37.27 -62.27 32.67
CA MET A 214 38.02 -61.03 32.50
C MET A 214 37.06 -59.84 32.49
N ASN A 215 37.44 -58.79 33.21
CA ASN A 215 37.43 -57.40 32.75
C ASN A 215 36.43 -57.01 31.65
N ARG A 216 35.35 -56.33 32.05
CA ARG A 216 35.00 -55.05 31.42
C ARG A 216 34.95 -53.99 32.50
N LEU A 217 36.15 -53.54 32.85
CA LEU A 217 36.41 -52.31 33.59
C LEU A 217 35.58 -51.17 32.98
N GLN A 218 34.71 -50.56 33.77
CA GLN A 218 34.28 -49.19 33.52
C GLN A 218 35.36 -48.23 34.04
N PRO A 219 35.57 -47.08 33.36
CA PRO A 219 36.75 -46.26 33.60
C PRO A 219 36.51 -45.35 34.79
N SER A 220 37.26 -45.55 35.88
CA SER A 220 37.64 -44.45 36.75
C SER A 220 38.78 -44.86 37.66
N TYR A 221 39.70 -43.92 37.84
CA TYR A 221 40.85 -43.89 38.75
C TYR A 221 42.20 -44.34 38.18
N LEU A 222 43.00 -43.31 37.87
CA LEU A 222 44.44 -43.33 37.63
C LEU A 222 45.17 -43.94 38.84
N LEU A 223 46.06 -44.90 38.58
CA LEU A 223 47.08 -45.32 39.53
C LEU A 223 48.17 -44.23 39.57
N LYS A 224 48.44 -43.72 40.79
CA LYS A 224 49.66 -43.01 41.14
C LYS A 224 50.53 -44.01 41.91
N ASP A 225 51.82 -43.98 41.56
CA ASP A 225 52.91 -44.91 41.92
C ASP A 225 52.89 -45.47 43.36
#